data_AF-A0A954ZJ88-F1
#
_entry.id   AF-A0A954ZJ88-F1
#
_cell.length_a   1.000
_cell.length_b   1.000
_cell.length_c   1.000
_cell.angle_alpha   90.00
_cell.angle_beta   90.00
_cell.angle_gamma   90.00
#
_symmetry.space_group_name_H-M   'P 1'
#
loop_
_entity.id
_entity.type
_entity.pdbx_description
1 polymer ?
#
loop_
_entity_poly.entity_id
_entity_poly.type
_entity_poly.pdbx_seq_one_letter_code
_entity_poly.pdbx_strand_id
1 'polypeptide(L)'
;LGLSLDSEGFVVSPTGNFYVADEYGMSIYEFHPVQANGITEARFVRSFDTPDNLLPRDENGVNFDTEFSDPPTSVLTGRQPGRGYESLAISPSGDRLWALHQAPLQEEGEGNSGRRSRNLRLVEYDTITGQSTAQYIYQVESIDDINARILDDCPVPPNDDANCADFTANQQGRNIAPSALVALSDHEFLVLERDNRGIGNGNASNEDIVASHIGTKSIFYVDIDSATDVTDISLAGTNDLPVGVTPVRKSLAIDLHAELQTAGQITPEKFEGMTIGPALASGKHALIVMTDNDRSSVDIDNPDGATMPLLLDVYTNGSQTLYTPIDDPSQSYALADFANVDTNPNLGALPLGYQMLPTYIYSFPVDLRAVPEPASAGWAGTLAGLVLLRRRQRQR
;
A
#
# COMPACT_ATOMS: atom_id res chain seq x y z
N LEU A 1 7.72 -12.28 -15.77
CA LEU A 1 7.17 -12.57 -14.43
C LEU A 1 6.30 -13.84 -14.35
N GLY A 2 6.01 -14.55 -15.45
CA GLY A 2 5.34 -15.85 -15.37
C GLY A 2 3.89 -15.73 -14.87
N LEU A 3 3.50 -16.58 -13.90
CA LEU A 3 2.16 -16.59 -13.28
C LEU A 3 2.17 -16.06 -11.82
N SER A 4 3.26 -15.43 -11.38
CA SER A 4 3.34 -14.83 -10.04
C SER A 4 2.74 -13.44 -10.06
N LEU A 5 1.95 -13.11 -9.04
CA LEU A 5 1.37 -11.80 -8.81
C LEU A 5 1.61 -11.43 -7.35
N ASP A 6 1.99 -10.18 -7.13
CA ASP A 6 2.00 -9.55 -5.81
C ASP A 6 0.97 -8.43 -5.85
N SER A 7 -0.27 -8.79 -5.48
CA SER A 7 -1.44 -7.97 -5.77
C SER A 7 -1.71 -6.97 -4.66
N GLU A 8 -1.52 -5.69 -4.95
CA GLU A 8 -1.59 -4.61 -3.95
C GLU A 8 -2.78 -3.66 -4.16
N GLY A 9 -3.53 -3.83 -5.25
CA GLY A 9 -4.69 -2.98 -5.53
C GLY A 9 -5.83 -3.76 -6.14
N PHE A 10 -7.06 -3.49 -5.71
CA PHE A 10 -8.26 -4.12 -6.21
C PHE A 10 -9.41 -3.14 -6.32
N VAL A 11 -10.02 -3.02 -7.50
CA VAL A 11 -11.23 -2.20 -7.70
C VAL A 11 -12.21 -2.88 -8.64
N VAL A 12 -13.50 -2.66 -8.39
CA VAL A 12 -14.60 -3.19 -9.21
C VAL A 12 -15.17 -2.09 -10.09
N SER A 13 -15.25 -2.35 -11.40
CA SER A 13 -15.87 -1.47 -12.39
C SER A 13 -17.39 -1.42 -12.21
N PRO A 14 -18.05 -0.30 -12.56
CA PRO A 14 -19.50 -0.24 -12.72
C PRO A 14 -20.07 -1.28 -13.71
N THR A 15 -19.25 -1.79 -14.63
CA THR A 15 -19.62 -2.83 -15.60
C THR A 15 -19.62 -4.25 -15.01
N GLY A 16 -19.06 -4.42 -13.80
CA GLY A 16 -18.91 -5.72 -13.13
C GLY A 16 -17.57 -6.42 -13.38
N ASN A 17 -16.75 -5.95 -14.33
CA ASN A 17 -15.34 -6.34 -14.39
C ASN A 17 -14.59 -5.80 -13.17
N PHE A 18 -13.43 -6.37 -12.85
CA PHE A 18 -12.56 -5.85 -11.80
C PHE A 18 -11.11 -5.78 -12.25
N TYR A 19 -10.35 -4.93 -11.59
CA TYR A 19 -8.97 -4.66 -11.91
C TYR A 19 -8.08 -4.96 -10.71
N VAL A 20 -6.92 -5.53 -10.99
CA VAL A 20 -5.90 -5.87 -9.99
C VAL A 20 -4.60 -5.18 -10.37
N ALA A 21 -4.02 -4.41 -9.44
CA ALA A 21 -2.68 -3.86 -9.58
C ALA A 21 -1.66 -4.83 -8.98
N ASP A 22 -0.48 -4.90 -9.60
CA ASP A 22 0.60 -5.82 -9.27
C ASP A 22 1.92 -5.08 -9.01
N GLU A 23 2.61 -5.44 -7.93
CA GLU A 23 3.84 -4.80 -7.48
C GLU A 23 5.06 -5.25 -8.32
N TYR A 24 5.14 -6.54 -8.66
CA TYR A 24 6.31 -7.09 -9.35
C TYR A 24 6.47 -6.51 -10.76
N GLY A 25 5.38 -6.52 -11.53
CA GLY A 25 5.35 -6.05 -12.91
C GLY A 25 5.04 -4.57 -13.05
N MET A 26 4.51 -3.95 -11.98
CA MET A 26 3.87 -2.64 -12.07
C MET A 26 2.83 -2.63 -13.18
N SER A 27 1.97 -3.62 -13.09
CA SER A 27 0.99 -3.98 -14.10
C SER A 27 -0.41 -3.78 -13.54
N ILE A 28 -1.37 -3.54 -14.43
CA ILE A 28 -2.80 -3.60 -14.09
C ILE A 28 -3.44 -4.67 -14.98
N TYR A 29 -4.18 -5.58 -14.35
CA TYR A 29 -4.86 -6.67 -15.03
C TYR A 29 -6.37 -6.53 -14.87
N GLU A 30 -7.10 -6.74 -15.96
CA GLU A 30 -8.56 -6.75 -15.98
C GLU A 30 -9.08 -8.18 -15.96
N PHE A 31 -10.09 -8.42 -15.13
CA PHE A 31 -10.76 -9.71 -15.01
C PHE A 31 -12.28 -9.55 -15.12
N HIS A 32 -12.92 -10.55 -15.71
CA HIS A 32 -14.36 -10.69 -15.78
C HIS A 32 -14.81 -11.85 -14.87
N PRO A 33 -15.69 -11.60 -13.88
CA PRO A 33 -16.22 -12.67 -13.06
C PRO A 33 -17.24 -13.51 -13.85
N VAL A 34 -17.07 -14.83 -13.83
CA VAL A 34 -18.00 -15.77 -14.46
C VAL A 34 -18.48 -16.81 -13.47
N GLN A 35 -19.71 -17.29 -13.65
CA GLN A 35 -20.20 -18.47 -12.93
C GLN A 35 -19.85 -19.72 -13.73
N ALA A 36 -19.11 -20.65 -13.13
CA ALA A 36 -18.76 -21.94 -13.71
C ALA A 36 -18.89 -23.03 -12.64
N ASN A 37 -19.63 -24.10 -12.92
CA ASN A 37 -19.80 -25.25 -12.00
C ASN A 37 -20.22 -24.88 -10.55
N GLY A 38 -20.97 -23.80 -10.37
CA GLY A 38 -21.44 -23.34 -9.06
C GLY A 38 -20.41 -22.52 -8.26
N ILE A 39 -19.26 -22.17 -8.85
CA ILE A 39 -18.29 -21.24 -8.29
C ILE A 39 -18.16 -19.99 -9.17
N THR A 40 -17.70 -18.89 -8.55
CA THR A 40 -17.30 -17.67 -9.28
C THR A 40 -15.83 -17.78 -9.64
N GLU A 41 -15.51 -17.78 -10.94
CA GLU A 41 -14.13 -17.75 -11.44
C GLU A 41 -13.79 -16.35 -11.97
N ALA A 42 -12.57 -15.89 -11.74
CA ALA A 42 -12.01 -14.72 -12.40
C ALA A 42 -11.43 -15.12 -13.76
N ARG A 43 -11.98 -14.60 -14.86
CA ARG A 43 -11.38 -14.79 -16.19
C ARG A 43 -10.57 -13.59 -16.60
N PHE A 44 -9.29 -13.79 -16.86
CA PHE A 44 -8.42 -12.76 -17.42
C PHE A 44 -9.00 -12.21 -18.72
N VAL A 45 -9.04 -10.88 -18.82
CA VAL A 45 -9.49 -10.14 -20.01
C VAL A 45 -8.29 -9.60 -20.76
N ARG A 46 -7.45 -8.80 -20.09
CA ARG A 46 -6.23 -8.19 -20.65
C ARG A 46 -5.34 -7.60 -19.56
N SER A 47 -4.12 -7.25 -19.93
CA SER A 47 -3.26 -6.32 -19.19
C SER A 47 -3.38 -4.91 -19.77
N PHE A 48 -3.15 -3.91 -18.94
CA PHE A 48 -2.94 -2.52 -19.35
C PHE A 48 -1.47 -2.32 -19.76
N ASP A 49 -1.20 -1.30 -20.56
CA ASP A 49 0.15 -1.00 -21.03
C ASP A 49 0.91 -0.19 -19.98
N THR A 50 1.94 -0.78 -19.37
CA THR A 50 2.82 -0.07 -18.45
C THR A 50 3.65 0.99 -19.19
N PRO A 51 3.60 2.28 -18.78
CA PRO A 51 4.41 3.33 -19.39
C PRO A 51 5.91 3.01 -19.39
N ASP A 52 6.59 3.37 -20.48
CA ASP A 52 7.98 2.96 -20.73
C ASP A 52 8.96 3.43 -19.65
N ASN A 53 8.73 4.62 -19.09
CA ASN A 53 9.55 5.21 -18.04
C ASN A 53 9.45 4.47 -16.71
N LEU A 54 8.41 3.67 -16.50
CA LEU A 54 8.21 2.94 -15.24
C LEU A 54 8.84 1.55 -15.29
N LEU A 55 9.04 1.00 -16.48
CA LEU A 55 9.61 -0.33 -16.67
C LEU A 55 11.05 -0.40 -16.10
N PRO A 56 11.37 -1.35 -15.21
CA PRO A 56 12.71 -1.46 -14.61
C PRO A 56 13.76 -1.82 -15.66
N ARG A 57 14.92 -1.15 -15.64
CA ARG A 57 16.04 -1.41 -16.56
C ARG A 57 17.36 -1.58 -15.86
N ASP A 58 18.16 -2.52 -16.36
CA ASP A 58 19.59 -2.64 -16.09
C ASP A 58 20.41 -2.26 -17.34
N GLU A 59 21.72 -2.51 -17.33
CA GLU A 59 22.62 -2.25 -18.45
C GLU A 59 22.25 -2.99 -19.76
N ASN A 60 21.44 -4.06 -19.66
CA ASN A 60 21.02 -4.91 -20.77
C ASN A 60 19.59 -4.61 -21.26
N GLY A 61 18.87 -3.69 -20.63
CA GLY A 61 17.52 -3.28 -21.01
C GLY A 61 16.48 -3.60 -19.95
N VAL A 62 15.23 -3.86 -20.37
CA VAL A 62 14.12 -4.13 -19.44
C VAL A 62 14.36 -5.43 -18.70
N ASN A 63 14.39 -5.37 -17.37
CA ASN A 63 14.60 -6.53 -16.52
C ASN A 63 13.74 -6.45 -15.25
N PHE A 64 12.74 -7.33 -15.16
CA PHE A 64 11.85 -7.42 -14.00
C PHE A 64 12.39 -8.33 -12.89
N ASP A 65 13.46 -9.08 -13.16
CA ASP A 65 14.10 -10.05 -12.25
C ASP A 65 15.32 -9.45 -11.53
N THR A 66 15.54 -8.14 -11.67
CA THR A 66 16.59 -7.45 -10.92
C THR A 66 16.34 -7.62 -9.43
N GLU A 67 17.25 -8.34 -8.79
CA GLU A 67 17.16 -8.90 -7.43
C GLU A 67 16.59 -7.98 -6.35
N PHE A 68 15.99 -8.60 -5.34
CA PHE A 68 15.80 -8.04 -3.99
C PHE A 68 17.14 -7.88 -3.24
N SER A 69 18.21 -7.41 -3.89
CA SER A 69 19.44 -7.05 -3.19
C SER A 69 19.35 -5.61 -2.67
N ASP A 70 19.83 -5.37 -1.44
CA ASP A 70 19.96 -4.04 -0.86
C ASP A 70 21.46 -3.68 -0.69
N PRO A 71 22.00 -2.68 -1.41
CA PRO A 71 21.32 -1.87 -2.42
C PRO A 71 21.09 -2.65 -3.73
N PRO A 72 20.05 -2.31 -4.50
CA PRO A 72 19.85 -2.91 -5.81
C PRO A 72 20.93 -2.39 -6.73
N THR A 73 21.94 -3.22 -7.01
CA THR A 73 23.11 -2.79 -7.78
C THR A 73 22.89 -2.88 -9.29
N SER A 74 21.81 -3.52 -9.74
CA SER A 74 21.53 -3.78 -11.16
C SER A 74 20.48 -2.86 -11.78
N VAL A 75 19.49 -2.36 -11.03
CA VAL A 75 18.48 -1.44 -11.57
C VAL A 75 19.05 -0.03 -11.70
N LEU A 76 18.99 0.52 -12.91
CA LEU A 76 19.46 1.86 -13.24
C LEU A 76 18.32 2.86 -13.38
N THR A 77 17.18 2.45 -13.95
CA THR A 77 16.02 3.32 -14.17
C THR A 77 14.69 2.58 -14.01
N GLY A 78 13.61 3.32 -13.78
CA GLY A 78 12.25 2.81 -13.66
C GLY A 78 11.93 2.31 -12.24
N ARG A 79 11.03 1.34 -12.14
CA ARG A 79 10.62 0.74 -10.86
C ARG A 79 11.82 0.26 -10.05
N GLN A 80 11.85 0.59 -8.76
CA GLN A 80 12.77 -0.06 -7.83
C GLN A 80 12.37 -1.54 -7.61
N PRO A 81 13.31 -2.44 -7.25
CA PRO A 81 12.95 -3.83 -6.97
C PRO A 81 12.04 -3.97 -5.75
N GLY A 82 10.98 -4.78 -5.92
CA GLY A 82 9.85 -4.94 -4.99
C GLY A 82 9.23 -3.60 -4.59
N ARG A 83 8.92 -2.71 -5.55
CA ARG A 83 8.33 -1.37 -5.34
C ARG A 83 7.46 -0.90 -6.52
N GLY A 84 6.42 -1.66 -6.85
CA GLY A 84 5.52 -1.38 -7.98
C GLY A 84 4.31 -0.53 -7.60
N TYR A 85 3.16 -0.84 -8.21
CA TYR A 85 1.90 -0.24 -7.81
C TYR A 85 1.44 -0.81 -6.48
N GLU A 86 1.21 0.07 -5.50
CA GLU A 86 0.69 -0.30 -4.17
C GLU A 86 -0.80 -0.01 -4.02
N SER A 87 -1.38 0.71 -4.98
CA SER A 87 -2.73 1.23 -4.81
C SER A 87 -3.39 1.45 -6.14
N LEU A 88 -4.68 1.18 -6.19
CA LEU A 88 -5.50 1.31 -7.39
C LEU A 88 -6.84 1.93 -7.04
N ALA A 89 -7.26 2.93 -7.80
CA ALA A 89 -8.58 3.52 -7.74
C ALA A 89 -9.23 3.56 -9.12
N ILE A 90 -10.56 3.57 -9.13
CA ILE A 90 -11.36 3.76 -10.34
C ILE A 90 -12.28 4.96 -10.16
N SER A 91 -12.44 5.74 -11.23
CA SER A 91 -13.39 6.86 -11.30
C SER A 91 -14.82 6.38 -11.01
N PRO A 92 -15.69 7.24 -10.43
CA PRO A 92 -17.11 6.90 -10.25
C PRO A 92 -17.83 6.53 -11.56
N SER A 93 -17.44 7.16 -12.68
CA SER A 93 -17.89 6.84 -14.04
C SER A 93 -17.35 5.51 -14.57
N GLY A 94 -16.19 5.07 -14.09
CA GLY A 94 -15.53 3.84 -14.50
C GLY A 94 -14.68 3.93 -15.77
N ASP A 95 -14.49 5.14 -16.33
CA ASP A 95 -13.74 5.39 -17.56
C ASP A 95 -12.24 5.67 -17.31
N ARG A 96 -11.87 6.01 -16.07
CA ARG A 96 -10.48 6.19 -15.62
C ARG A 96 -10.10 5.25 -14.49
N LEU A 97 -8.85 4.77 -14.52
CA LEU A 97 -8.15 4.15 -13.41
C LEU A 97 -6.95 5.00 -13.01
N TRP A 98 -6.61 5.01 -11.73
CA TRP A 98 -5.36 5.59 -11.24
C TRP A 98 -4.62 4.56 -10.40
N ALA A 99 -3.34 4.39 -10.68
CA ALA A 99 -2.45 3.54 -9.90
C ALA A 99 -1.32 4.39 -9.31
N LEU A 100 -1.08 4.24 -8.02
CA LEU A 100 -0.04 4.98 -7.30
C LEU A 100 1.10 4.03 -6.97
N HIS A 101 2.32 4.46 -7.28
CA HIS A 101 3.52 3.72 -6.91
C HIS A 101 3.68 3.65 -5.41
N GLN A 102 4.32 2.60 -4.91
CA GLN A 102 4.80 2.54 -3.53
C GLN A 102 6.02 3.45 -3.29
N ALA A 103 6.85 3.65 -4.33
CA ALA A 103 8.14 4.35 -4.22
C ALA A 103 8.47 5.19 -5.47
N PRO A 104 9.38 6.18 -5.34
CA PRO A 104 9.97 6.89 -6.48
C PRO A 104 10.68 5.95 -7.46
N LEU A 105 10.87 6.39 -8.70
CA LEU A 105 11.68 5.64 -9.66
C LEU A 105 13.16 5.62 -9.23
N GLN A 106 13.88 4.58 -9.65
CA GLN A 106 15.24 4.27 -9.23
C GLN A 106 16.22 5.44 -9.49
N GLU A 107 16.07 6.13 -10.61
CA GLU A 107 16.90 7.24 -11.05
C GLU A 107 16.46 8.59 -10.49
N GLU A 108 15.30 8.68 -9.84
CA GLU A 108 14.77 9.93 -9.29
C GLU A 108 15.32 10.15 -7.87
N GLY A 109 15.64 11.39 -7.49
CA GLY A 109 16.28 11.68 -6.21
C GLY A 109 17.79 11.92 -6.29
N GLU A 110 18.35 12.47 -5.22
CA GLU A 110 19.75 12.85 -5.15
C GLU A 110 20.68 11.67 -5.45
N GLY A 111 21.62 11.88 -6.38
CA GLY A 111 22.59 10.85 -6.77
C GLY A 111 21.99 9.72 -7.61
N ASN A 112 20.85 9.94 -8.25
CA ASN A 112 20.08 8.92 -8.99
C ASN A 112 19.68 7.75 -8.07
N SER A 113 19.07 8.10 -6.93
CA SER A 113 18.66 7.13 -5.93
C SER A 113 17.23 7.41 -5.49
N GLY A 114 16.29 6.60 -6.00
CA GLY A 114 14.88 6.62 -5.63
C GLY A 114 14.64 6.59 -4.11
N ARG A 115 15.54 5.92 -3.39
CA ARG A 115 15.57 5.85 -1.91
C ARG A 115 15.66 7.23 -1.23
N ARG A 116 16.22 8.23 -1.91
CA ARG A 116 16.39 9.62 -1.45
C ARG A 116 15.37 10.59 -2.05
N SER A 117 14.35 10.08 -2.72
CA SER A 117 13.27 10.86 -3.30
C SER A 117 11.99 10.71 -2.48
N ARG A 118 11.16 11.77 -2.47
CA ARG A 118 9.77 11.72 -1.96
C ARG A 118 8.73 11.83 -3.08
N ASN A 119 9.16 11.86 -4.33
CA ASN A 119 8.30 12.10 -5.50
C ASN A 119 7.90 10.77 -6.12
N LEU A 120 6.62 10.41 -6.00
CA LEU A 120 6.04 9.17 -6.50
C LEU A 120 5.17 9.47 -7.72
N ARG A 121 4.99 8.46 -8.59
CA ARG A 121 4.14 8.56 -9.78
C ARG A 121 2.72 8.10 -9.47
N LEU A 122 1.75 9.00 -9.63
CA LEU A 122 0.33 8.69 -9.76
C LEU A 122 0.01 8.59 -11.26
N VAL A 123 -0.31 7.41 -11.74
CA VAL A 123 -0.46 7.12 -13.17
C VAL A 123 -1.93 6.97 -13.50
N GLU A 124 -2.43 7.78 -14.43
CA GLU A 124 -3.79 7.69 -14.95
C GLU A 124 -3.84 6.80 -16.19
N TYR A 125 -4.91 6.01 -16.28
CA TYR A 125 -5.21 5.12 -17.39
C TYR A 125 -6.65 5.29 -17.89
N ASP A 126 -6.83 5.22 -19.20
CA ASP A 126 -8.13 5.08 -19.83
C ASP A 126 -8.58 3.60 -19.79
N THR A 127 -9.74 3.33 -19.19
CA THR A 127 -10.20 1.95 -18.98
C THR A 127 -10.67 1.27 -20.27
N ILE A 128 -10.89 2.01 -21.36
CA ILE A 128 -11.33 1.41 -22.62
C ILE A 128 -10.13 0.92 -23.43
N THR A 129 -9.09 1.73 -23.53
CA THR A 129 -7.90 1.48 -24.33
C THR A 129 -6.82 0.73 -23.55
N GLY A 130 -6.81 0.84 -22.22
CA GLY A 130 -5.75 0.29 -21.38
C GLY A 130 -4.44 1.09 -21.43
N GLN A 131 -4.46 2.28 -22.04
CA GLN A 131 -3.30 3.16 -22.19
C GLN A 131 -3.23 4.15 -21.04
N SER A 132 -2.01 4.49 -20.61
CA SER A 132 -1.83 5.63 -19.72
C SER A 132 -2.11 6.94 -20.45
N THR A 133 -2.79 7.86 -19.78
CA THR A 133 -3.19 9.17 -20.33
C THR A 133 -2.48 10.35 -19.67
N ALA A 134 -1.96 10.17 -18.45
CA ALA A 134 -1.20 11.18 -17.73
C ALA A 134 -0.40 10.54 -16.57
N GLN A 135 0.63 11.25 -16.11
CA GLN A 135 1.32 10.95 -14.86
C GLN A 135 1.41 12.22 -14.01
N TYR A 136 1.19 12.11 -12.71
CA TYR A 136 1.28 13.22 -11.77
C TYR A 136 2.26 12.91 -10.64
N ILE A 137 2.87 13.94 -10.05
CA ILE A 137 3.75 13.77 -8.89
C ILE A 137 2.97 13.81 -7.59
N TYR A 138 2.91 12.68 -6.91
CA TYR A 138 2.47 12.57 -5.52
C TYR A 138 3.70 12.70 -4.61
N GLN A 139 3.69 13.65 -3.67
CA GLN A 139 4.74 13.76 -2.67
C GLN A 139 4.30 13.10 -1.37
N VAL A 140 4.95 12.01 -0.96
CA VAL A 140 4.84 11.50 0.42
C VAL A 140 5.37 12.55 1.39
N GLU A 141 4.98 12.51 2.66
CA GLU A 141 5.49 13.41 3.69
C GLU A 141 7.03 13.41 3.74
N SER A 142 7.61 14.56 4.13
CA SER A 142 9.06 14.66 4.24
C SER A 142 9.54 13.94 5.48
N ILE A 143 10.72 13.32 5.42
CA ILE A 143 11.35 12.76 6.62
C ILE A 143 11.63 13.85 7.67
N ASP A 144 11.85 15.10 7.28
CA ASP A 144 12.03 16.20 8.24
C ASP A 144 10.76 16.41 9.09
N ASP A 145 9.58 16.45 8.45
CA ASP A 145 8.29 16.58 9.15
C ASP A 145 7.99 15.33 10.01
N ILE A 146 8.28 14.14 9.48
CA ILE A 146 8.06 12.87 10.17
C ILE A 146 8.98 12.73 11.38
N ASN A 147 10.26 13.03 11.23
CA ASN A 147 11.25 12.99 12.30
C ASN A 147 10.92 14.01 13.39
N ALA A 148 10.48 15.23 13.02
CA ALA A 148 10.02 16.22 13.99
C ALA A 148 8.89 15.69 14.89
N ARG A 149 7.95 14.90 14.34
CA ARG A 149 6.88 14.26 15.15
C ARG A 149 7.39 13.14 16.05
N ILE A 150 8.30 12.31 15.55
CA ILE A 150 8.93 11.24 16.36
C ILE A 150 9.61 11.82 17.60
N LEU A 151 10.29 12.96 17.47
CA LEU A 151 10.96 13.64 18.57
C LEU A 151 9.99 14.12 19.67
N ASP A 152 8.81 14.60 19.29
CA ASP A 152 7.81 15.11 20.25
C ASP A 152 7.21 13.97 21.10
N ASP A 153 7.07 12.77 20.52
CA ASP A 153 6.50 11.61 21.19
C ASP A 153 7.53 10.76 21.96
N CYS A 154 8.83 11.03 21.79
CA CYS A 154 9.89 10.24 22.41
C CYS A 154 10.15 10.62 23.89
N PRO A 155 10.03 9.66 24.85
CA PRO A 155 10.22 9.95 26.27
C PRO A 155 11.70 10.06 26.69
N VAL A 156 12.63 9.77 25.78
CA VAL A 156 14.09 9.78 26.00
C VAL A 156 14.82 10.52 24.86
N PRO A 157 16.10 10.89 24.99
CA PRO A 157 16.85 11.46 23.87
C PRO A 157 16.93 10.46 22.69
N PRO A 158 16.83 10.89 21.42
CA PRO A 158 16.74 10.00 20.24
C PRO A 158 17.93 9.06 20.03
N ASN A 159 19.09 9.39 20.62
CA ASN A 159 20.30 8.60 20.50
C ASN A 159 20.40 7.46 21.53
N ASP A 160 19.47 7.41 22.50
CA ASP A 160 19.48 6.44 23.59
C ASP A 160 18.42 5.33 23.42
N ASP A 161 17.54 5.44 22.42
CA ASP A 161 16.58 4.42 22.02
C ASP A 161 16.54 4.30 20.48
N ALA A 162 16.93 3.13 19.96
CA ALA A 162 16.91 2.83 18.52
C ALA A 162 15.52 2.99 17.90
N ASN A 163 14.46 2.94 18.71
CA ASN A 163 13.08 3.11 18.29
C ASN A 163 12.62 4.57 18.19
N CYS A 164 13.39 5.51 18.74
CA CYS A 164 13.25 6.95 18.54
C CYS A 164 14.16 7.50 17.44
N ALA A 165 14.93 6.64 16.77
CA ALA A 165 15.87 7.08 15.76
C ALA A 165 15.15 7.79 14.61
N ASP A 166 15.77 8.84 14.08
CA ASP A 166 15.30 9.52 12.89
C ASP A 166 15.36 8.58 11.67
N PHE A 167 14.41 8.74 10.74
CA PHE A 167 14.58 8.21 9.39
C PHE A 167 15.74 8.91 8.70
N THR A 168 16.64 8.13 8.13
CA THR A 168 17.75 8.60 7.31
C THR A 168 17.28 8.97 5.90
N ALA A 169 18.11 9.72 5.17
CA ALA A 169 17.81 10.15 3.80
C ALA A 169 17.46 8.99 2.84
N ASN A 170 18.05 7.81 3.01
CA ASN A 170 17.78 6.64 2.16
C ASN A 170 16.44 5.95 2.50
N GLN A 171 15.80 6.30 3.61
CA GLN A 171 14.53 5.70 4.03
C GLN A 171 13.33 6.50 3.50
N GLN A 172 13.53 7.74 3.01
CA GLN A 172 12.45 8.57 2.45
C GLN A 172 11.67 7.87 1.34
N GLY A 173 12.37 7.21 0.41
CA GLY A 173 11.76 6.59 -0.77
C GLY A 173 11.51 5.08 -0.64
N ARG A 174 11.58 4.51 0.57
CA ARG A 174 11.30 3.08 0.81
C ARG A 174 10.56 2.75 2.09
N ASN A 175 10.58 3.66 3.07
CA ASN A 175 9.94 3.45 4.36
C ASN A 175 8.69 4.29 4.52
N ILE A 176 8.45 5.29 3.67
CA ILE A 176 7.23 6.10 3.67
C ILE A 176 6.52 5.85 2.34
N ALA A 177 5.38 5.18 2.39
CA ALA A 177 4.68 4.71 1.20
C ALA A 177 3.17 4.95 1.29
N PRO A 178 2.51 5.24 0.16
CA PRO A 178 1.07 5.07 0.06
C PRO A 178 0.75 3.57 0.03
N SER A 179 -0.37 3.16 0.63
CA SER A 179 -0.82 1.76 0.66
C SER A 179 -2.31 1.58 0.37
N ALA A 180 -3.06 2.65 0.13
CA ALA A 180 -4.37 2.56 -0.50
C ALA A 180 -4.76 3.89 -1.17
N LEU A 181 -5.57 3.80 -2.23
CA LEU A 181 -6.09 4.94 -2.99
C LEU A 181 -7.58 4.74 -3.23
N VAL A 182 -8.38 5.77 -2.96
CA VAL A 182 -9.83 5.78 -3.27
C VAL A 182 -10.16 7.06 -4.02
N ALA A 183 -10.79 6.95 -5.19
CA ALA A 183 -11.28 8.11 -5.93
C ALA A 183 -12.62 8.62 -5.35
N LEU A 184 -12.69 9.92 -5.14
CA LEU A 184 -13.89 10.66 -4.73
C LEU A 184 -14.60 11.29 -5.95
N SER A 185 -13.82 11.70 -6.94
CA SER A 185 -14.25 12.28 -8.22
C SER A 185 -13.24 11.93 -9.31
N ASP A 186 -13.30 12.61 -10.45
CA ASP A 186 -12.31 12.45 -11.53
C ASP A 186 -10.97 13.14 -11.24
N HIS A 187 -10.87 13.87 -10.13
CA HIS A 187 -9.64 14.57 -9.74
C HIS A 187 -9.38 14.61 -8.23
N GLU A 188 -10.31 14.19 -7.38
CA GLU A 188 -10.14 14.15 -5.92
C GLU A 188 -10.04 12.72 -5.40
N PHE A 189 -9.16 12.49 -4.42
CA PHE A 189 -8.86 11.17 -3.86
C PHE A 189 -8.68 11.21 -2.34
N LEU A 190 -8.82 10.03 -1.71
CA LEU A 190 -8.22 9.72 -0.43
C LEU A 190 -7.00 8.82 -0.66
N VAL A 191 -5.87 9.14 -0.04
CA VAL A 191 -4.65 8.32 -0.06
C VAL A 191 -4.27 7.96 1.36
N LEU A 192 -4.14 6.66 1.63
CA LEU A 192 -3.55 6.14 2.85
C LEU A 192 -2.04 6.11 2.69
N GLU A 193 -1.32 6.79 3.56
CA GLU A 193 0.14 6.85 3.63
C GLU A 193 0.61 6.36 4.99
N ARG A 194 1.65 5.53 5.00
CA ARG A 194 2.18 4.91 6.22
C ARG A 194 3.69 4.83 6.16
N ASP A 195 4.31 4.85 7.35
CA ASP A 195 5.68 4.40 7.50
C ASP A 195 5.77 2.87 7.75
N ASN A 196 6.98 2.32 7.87
CA ASN A 196 7.20 0.91 8.24
C ASN A 196 7.41 0.73 9.76
N ARG A 197 6.83 1.58 10.62
CA ARG A 197 6.93 1.46 12.09
C ARG A 197 5.58 1.08 12.69
N GLY A 198 5.59 0.45 13.87
CA GLY A 198 4.39 -0.03 14.57
C GLY A 198 4.49 -1.51 14.94
N ILE A 199 3.45 -2.03 15.60
CA ILE A 199 3.41 -3.44 16.01
C ILE A 199 3.35 -4.35 14.77
N GLY A 200 4.28 -5.31 14.71
CA GLY A 200 4.49 -6.19 13.56
C GLY A 200 5.75 -5.87 12.74
N ASN A 201 6.44 -4.76 13.01
CA ASN A 201 7.72 -4.50 12.34
C ASN A 201 8.76 -5.57 12.75
N GLY A 202 9.22 -6.34 11.78
CA GLY A 202 10.21 -7.43 11.92
C GLY A 202 11.66 -6.99 12.17
N ASN A 203 11.94 -5.75 12.54
CA ASN A 203 13.30 -5.34 12.86
C ASN A 203 13.80 -6.02 14.16
N ALA A 204 14.70 -6.99 14.01
CA ALA A 204 15.38 -7.70 15.09
C ALA A 204 16.23 -6.82 16.03
N SER A 205 16.36 -5.51 15.79
CA SER A 205 16.95 -4.59 16.80
C SER A 205 15.91 -3.98 17.75
N ASN A 206 14.63 -4.33 17.62
CA ASN A 206 13.54 -3.66 18.31
C ASN A 206 13.04 -4.50 19.49
N GLU A 207 13.64 -4.29 20.66
CA GLU A 207 13.28 -5.00 21.91
C GLU A 207 11.95 -4.53 22.53
N ASP A 208 11.36 -3.42 22.07
CA ASP A 208 10.15 -2.85 22.66
C ASP A 208 9.01 -2.68 21.63
N ILE A 209 8.12 -3.67 21.63
CA ILE A 209 6.89 -3.73 20.82
C ILE A 209 5.97 -2.53 21.08
N VAL A 210 6.10 -1.82 22.21
CA VAL A 210 5.22 -0.71 22.59
C VAL A 210 5.86 0.66 22.28
N ALA A 211 7.17 0.73 22.01
CA ALA A 211 7.91 1.98 21.86
C ALA A 211 8.39 2.30 20.43
N SER A 212 7.84 1.66 19.39
CA SER A 212 8.11 2.12 18.01
C SER A 212 7.53 3.53 17.83
N HIS A 213 8.37 4.57 17.72
CA HIS A 213 7.92 5.93 17.48
C HIS A 213 7.44 6.01 16.03
N ILE A 214 6.13 5.88 15.86
CA ILE A 214 5.44 5.94 14.58
C ILE A 214 5.45 7.39 14.13
N GLY A 215 6.08 7.64 12.99
CA GLY A 215 6.19 8.98 12.45
C GLY A 215 5.02 9.35 11.54
N THR A 216 4.43 8.39 10.82
CA THR A 216 3.19 8.62 10.06
C THR A 216 2.34 7.37 9.85
N LYS A 217 1.03 7.51 10.11
CA LYS A 217 -0.08 6.66 9.65
C LYS A 217 -1.24 7.59 9.35
N SER A 218 -1.38 8.00 8.10
CA SER A 218 -2.20 9.16 7.76
C SER A 218 -3.02 8.91 6.51
N ILE A 219 -4.20 9.51 6.48
CA ILE A 219 -5.04 9.57 5.28
C ILE A 219 -5.07 11.02 4.82
N PHE A 220 -4.81 11.24 3.54
CA PHE A 220 -4.77 12.55 2.92
C PHE A 220 -5.89 12.72 1.90
N TYR A 221 -6.51 13.91 1.88
CA TYR A 221 -7.20 14.39 0.70
C TYR A 221 -6.17 14.82 -0.35
N VAL A 222 -6.38 14.36 -1.58
CA VAL A 222 -5.52 14.66 -2.72
C VAL A 222 -6.35 15.21 -3.87
N ASP A 223 -5.85 16.22 -4.56
CA ASP A 223 -6.49 16.82 -5.74
C ASP A 223 -5.45 17.02 -6.87
N ILE A 224 -5.74 16.47 -8.05
CA ILE A 224 -4.87 16.52 -9.24
C ILE A 224 -5.23 17.66 -10.20
N ASP A 225 -6.30 18.42 -9.99
CA ASP A 225 -6.81 19.40 -10.96
C ASP A 225 -5.79 20.48 -11.36
N SER A 226 -4.90 20.87 -10.44
CA SER A 226 -3.80 21.81 -10.70
C SER A 226 -2.43 21.14 -10.94
N ALA A 227 -2.37 19.80 -10.92
CA ALA A 227 -1.12 19.07 -11.05
C ALA A 227 -0.61 19.10 -12.49
N THR A 228 0.71 19.14 -12.65
CA THR A 228 1.35 19.08 -13.97
C THR A 228 1.42 17.63 -14.43
N ASP A 229 1.00 17.36 -15.66
CA ASP A 229 1.30 16.08 -16.32
C ASP A 229 2.81 16.00 -16.60
N VAL A 230 3.45 15.01 -15.99
CA VAL A 230 4.88 14.77 -16.00
C VAL A 230 5.27 13.54 -16.83
N THR A 231 4.38 13.07 -17.72
CA THR A 231 4.65 11.92 -18.60
C THR A 231 5.95 12.08 -19.39
N ASP A 232 6.21 13.28 -19.92
CA ASP A 232 7.41 13.60 -20.71
C ASP A 232 8.47 14.39 -19.92
N ILE A 233 8.38 14.43 -18.58
CA ILE A 233 9.27 15.20 -17.70
C ILE A 233 10.13 14.26 -16.85
N SER A 234 11.45 14.35 -17.03
CA SER A 234 12.43 13.62 -16.24
C SER A 234 12.67 14.30 -14.89
N LEU A 235 12.65 13.50 -13.82
CA LEU A 235 13.03 13.90 -12.46
C LEU A 235 14.36 13.25 -12.03
N ALA A 236 15.15 12.76 -12.99
CA ALA A 236 16.38 12.02 -12.70
C ALA A 236 17.41 12.88 -11.95
N GLY A 237 18.02 12.28 -10.91
CA GLY A 237 19.13 12.87 -10.17
C GLY A 237 18.77 14.00 -9.20
N THR A 238 17.49 14.34 -9.05
CA THR A 238 17.02 15.43 -8.16
C THR A 238 15.85 14.99 -7.29
N ASN A 239 15.81 15.46 -6.04
CA ASN A 239 14.61 15.38 -5.19
C ASN A 239 13.74 16.64 -5.31
N ASP A 240 14.30 17.75 -5.80
CA ASP A 240 13.55 18.96 -6.11
C ASP A 240 12.76 18.77 -7.41
N LEU A 241 11.54 19.32 -7.44
CA LEU A 241 10.72 19.33 -8.64
C LEU A 241 11.31 20.25 -9.70
N PRO A 242 11.35 19.83 -10.99
CA PRO A 242 11.76 20.70 -12.08
C PRO A 242 10.94 22.00 -12.14
N VAL A 243 11.54 23.07 -12.66
CA VAL A 243 10.87 24.38 -12.79
C VAL A 243 9.57 24.24 -13.58
N GLY A 244 8.46 24.71 -12.99
CA GLY A 244 7.13 24.67 -13.61
C GLY A 244 6.34 23.40 -13.31
N VAL A 245 6.94 22.39 -12.70
CA VAL A 245 6.22 21.19 -12.24
C VAL A 245 5.49 21.52 -10.93
N THR A 246 4.17 21.32 -10.95
CA THR A 246 3.30 21.42 -9.77
C THR A 246 2.89 20.01 -9.37
N PRO A 247 3.19 19.56 -8.14
CA PRO A 247 2.73 18.25 -7.66
C PRO A 247 1.23 18.31 -7.34
N VAL A 248 0.64 17.16 -7.03
CA VAL A 248 -0.75 17.09 -6.55
C VAL A 248 -0.93 17.94 -5.28
N ARG A 249 -2.12 18.52 -5.10
CA ARG A 249 -2.45 19.19 -3.84
C ARG A 249 -2.75 18.12 -2.79
N LYS A 250 -2.17 18.25 -1.60
CA LYS A 250 -2.36 17.30 -0.49
C LYS A 250 -2.75 18.04 0.80
N SER A 251 -3.70 17.49 1.55
CA SER A 251 -4.06 17.97 2.90
C SER A 251 -4.49 16.81 3.80
N LEU A 252 -4.13 16.85 5.08
CA LEU A 252 -4.46 15.78 6.02
C LEU A 252 -5.98 15.64 6.17
N ALA A 253 -6.48 14.40 6.05
CA ALA A 253 -7.86 14.03 6.30
C ALA A 253 -8.01 13.41 7.70
N ILE A 254 -7.18 12.40 8.01
CA ILE A 254 -7.20 11.68 9.28
C ILE A 254 -5.77 11.32 9.67
N ASP A 255 -5.40 11.57 10.91
CA ASP A 255 -4.21 11.00 11.55
C ASP A 255 -4.63 9.70 12.26
N LEU A 256 -4.37 8.56 11.63
CA LEU A 256 -4.81 7.26 12.15
C LEU A 256 -4.09 6.92 13.45
N HIS A 257 -2.81 7.29 13.57
CA HIS A 257 -2.04 7.03 14.79
C HIS A 257 -2.66 7.78 15.97
N ALA A 258 -2.91 9.08 15.83
CA ALA A 258 -3.52 9.90 16.87
C ALA A 258 -4.92 9.41 17.29
N GLU A 259 -5.75 9.00 16.32
CA GLU A 259 -7.08 8.46 16.58
C GLU A 259 -7.01 7.13 17.37
N LEU A 260 -6.07 6.25 17.02
CA LEU A 260 -5.86 4.98 17.74
C LEU A 260 -5.33 5.20 19.16
N GLN A 261 -4.37 6.11 19.33
CA GLN A 261 -3.85 6.48 20.65
C GLN A 261 -4.95 7.05 21.55
N THR A 262 -5.79 7.94 21.01
CA THR A 262 -6.94 8.50 21.73
C THR A 262 -7.93 7.42 22.17
N ALA A 263 -8.09 6.36 21.36
CA ALA A 263 -8.92 5.20 21.67
C ALA A 263 -8.23 4.15 22.57
N GLY A 264 -6.99 4.40 23.03
CA GLY A 264 -6.20 3.46 23.80
C GLY A 264 -5.86 2.17 23.04
N GLN A 265 -5.79 2.25 21.72
CA GLN A 265 -5.47 1.14 20.82
C GLN A 265 -3.99 1.15 20.44
N ILE A 266 -3.47 -0.04 20.17
CA ILE A 266 -2.16 -0.19 19.55
C ILE A 266 -2.20 0.26 18.09
N THR A 267 -1.09 0.84 17.62
CA THR A 267 -0.94 1.18 16.21
C THR A 267 -0.15 0.08 15.50
N PRO A 268 -0.77 -0.62 14.55
CA PRO A 268 -0.12 -1.69 13.80
C PRO A 268 0.80 -1.12 12.71
N GLU A 269 1.80 -1.90 12.28
CA GLU A 269 2.78 -1.45 11.28
C GLU A 269 2.16 -1.15 9.91
N LYS A 270 1.45 -2.12 9.32
CA LYS A 270 0.97 -2.05 7.95
C LYS A 270 -0.53 -1.85 7.88
N PHE A 271 -0.94 -0.68 7.39
CA PHE A 271 -2.30 -0.43 6.91
C PHE A 271 -2.28 -0.47 5.39
N GLU A 272 -3.02 -1.39 4.78
CA GLU A 272 -2.90 -1.72 3.34
C GLU A 272 -4.24 -1.92 2.64
N GLY A 273 -5.33 -1.51 3.28
CA GLY A 273 -6.59 -1.38 2.58
C GLY A 273 -7.44 -0.27 3.12
N MET A 274 -8.12 0.41 2.21
CA MET A 274 -9.03 1.50 2.53
C MET A 274 -10.20 1.48 1.55
N THR A 275 -11.41 1.69 2.07
CA THR A 275 -12.60 1.88 1.23
C THR A 275 -13.65 2.74 1.92
N ILE A 276 -14.49 3.37 1.11
CA ILE A 276 -15.65 4.12 1.62
C ILE A 276 -16.76 3.11 1.93
N GLY A 277 -17.13 3.06 3.20
CA GLY A 277 -18.26 2.31 3.72
C GLY A 277 -19.58 3.11 3.66
N PRO A 278 -20.62 2.62 4.36
CA PRO A 278 -21.95 3.22 4.30
C PRO A 278 -22.01 4.63 4.91
N ALA A 279 -23.02 5.39 4.50
CA ALA A 279 -23.41 6.62 5.17
C ALA A 279 -23.80 6.33 6.64
N LEU A 280 -23.32 7.18 7.54
CA LEU A 280 -23.60 7.15 8.97
C LEU A 280 -24.79 8.05 9.29
N ALA A 281 -25.46 7.78 10.42
CA ALA A 281 -26.59 8.59 10.89
C ALA A 281 -26.22 10.06 11.14
N SER A 282 -24.93 10.38 11.28
CA SER A 282 -24.41 11.73 11.42
C SER A 282 -24.38 12.53 10.10
N GLY A 283 -24.64 11.91 8.96
CA GLY A 283 -24.47 12.50 7.62
C GLY A 283 -23.05 12.35 7.04
N LYS A 284 -22.11 11.80 7.82
CA LYS A 284 -20.77 11.41 7.38
C LYS A 284 -20.77 10.03 6.71
N HIS A 285 -19.65 9.60 6.15
CA HIS A 285 -19.44 8.22 5.71
C HIS A 285 -18.51 7.47 6.67
N ALA A 286 -18.65 6.16 6.74
CA ALA A 286 -17.63 5.31 7.33
C ALA A 286 -16.46 5.21 6.35
N LEU A 287 -15.25 5.50 6.79
CA LEU A 287 -14.03 5.13 6.10
C LEU A 287 -13.49 3.86 6.75
N ILE A 288 -13.52 2.77 5.99
CA ILE A 288 -13.07 1.47 6.47
C ILE A 288 -11.59 1.34 6.11
N VAL A 289 -10.76 1.02 7.10
CA VAL A 289 -9.31 0.84 6.93
C VAL A 289 -8.93 -0.51 7.52
N MET A 290 -8.12 -1.28 6.81
CA MET A 290 -7.66 -2.60 7.25
C MET A 290 -6.14 -2.66 7.34
N THR A 291 -5.66 -3.54 8.22
CA THR A 291 -4.23 -3.85 8.34
C THR A 291 -3.90 -5.13 7.61
N ASP A 292 -2.68 -5.22 7.07
CA ASP A 292 -2.25 -6.49 6.49
C ASP A 292 -2.01 -7.57 7.56
N ASN A 293 -2.02 -8.84 7.14
CA ASN A 293 -1.73 -10.01 7.95
C ASN A 293 -0.27 -10.49 7.82
N ASP A 294 0.53 -9.94 6.91
CA ASP A 294 1.94 -10.28 6.68
C ASP A 294 2.88 -9.64 7.71
N ARG A 295 2.62 -9.92 8.98
CA ARG A 295 3.19 -9.20 10.13
C ARG A 295 4.69 -9.38 10.37
N SER A 296 5.49 -9.86 9.42
CA SER A 296 6.94 -9.62 9.33
C SER A 296 7.56 -10.59 8.32
N SER A 297 8.42 -10.06 7.44
CA SER A 297 9.53 -10.82 6.87
C SER A 297 10.78 -10.44 7.64
N VAL A 298 11.47 -11.41 8.23
CA VAL A 298 12.80 -11.18 8.83
C VAL A 298 13.83 -11.73 7.87
N ASP A 299 14.76 -10.88 7.46
CA ASP A 299 15.95 -11.29 6.74
C ASP A 299 16.85 -12.09 7.70
N ILE A 300 17.05 -13.37 7.40
CA ILE A 300 17.96 -14.22 8.17
C ILE A 300 19.21 -14.48 7.33
N ASP A 301 20.37 -14.20 7.93
CA ASP A 301 21.64 -14.59 7.35
C ASP A 301 21.80 -16.10 7.47
N ASN A 302 21.76 -16.80 6.33
CA ASN A 302 22.05 -18.22 6.28
C ASN A 302 23.57 -18.42 6.45
N PRO A 303 24.04 -19.49 7.14
CA PRO A 303 25.46 -19.84 7.24
C PRO A 303 26.23 -19.99 5.92
N ASP A 304 25.57 -20.02 4.75
CA ASP A 304 26.20 -19.99 3.43
C ASP A 304 26.40 -18.56 2.86
N GLY A 305 25.99 -17.53 3.61
CA GLY A 305 26.12 -16.12 3.24
C GLY A 305 24.96 -15.58 2.39
N ALA A 306 23.91 -16.36 2.15
CA ALA A 306 22.69 -15.87 1.50
C ALA A 306 21.68 -15.37 2.56
N THR A 307 21.18 -14.15 2.40
CA THR A 307 20.07 -13.65 3.21
C THR A 307 18.76 -14.09 2.54
N MET A 308 17.93 -14.84 3.25
CA MET A 308 16.59 -15.22 2.77
C MET A 308 15.54 -14.60 3.70
N PRO A 309 14.48 -13.97 3.15
CA PRO A 309 13.38 -13.50 3.97
C PRO A 309 12.63 -14.71 4.53
N LEU A 310 12.56 -14.83 5.85
CA LEU A 310 11.64 -15.76 6.50
C LEU A 310 10.33 -15.04 6.80
N LEU A 311 9.24 -15.62 6.33
CA LEU A 311 7.89 -15.17 6.63
C LEU A 311 7.47 -15.70 8.00
N LEU A 312 6.97 -14.80 8.85
CA LEU A 312 6.62 -15.12 10.23
C LEU A 312 5.16 -14.79 10.51
N ASP A 313 4.53 -15.68 11.27
CA ASP A 313 3.30 -15.34 11.97
C ASP A 313 3.65 -14.65 13.30
N VAL A 314 2.95 -13.55 13.57
CA VAL A 314 3.14 -12.78 14.79
C VAL A 314 2.06 -13.13 15.79
N TYR A 315 2.46 -13.43 17.02
CA TYR A 315 1.57 -13.78 18.12
C TYR A 315 1.78 -12.84 19.29
N THR A 316 0.70 -12.39 19.93
CA THR A 316 0.76 -11.54 21.12
C THR A 316 -0.14 -12.06 22.25
N ASN A 317 0.23 -11.76 23.49
CA ASN A 317 -0.63 -11.95 24.67
C ASN A 317 -1.11 -10.60 25.27
N GLY A 318 -0.87 -9.49 24.54
CA GLY A 318 -1.19 -8.13 24.99
C GLY A 318 -0.10 -7.45 25.83
N SER A 319 1.00 -8.14 26.15
CA SER A 319 2.17 -7.55 26.84
C SER A 319 3.50 -7.92 26.19
N GLN A 320 3.54 -9.02 25.45
CA GLN A 320 4.71 -9.52 24.73
C GLN A 320 4.28 -10.01 23.34
N THR A 321 5.24 -10.06 22.43
CA THR A 321 5.07 -10.58 21.07
C THR A 321 6.11 -11.65 20.80
N LEU A 322 5.67 -12.75 20.22
CA LEU A 322 6.48 -13.86 19.74
C LEU A 322 6.21 -14.09 18.26
N TYR A 323 7.17 -14.75 17.63
CA TYR A 323 7.17 -15.01 16.19
C TYR A 323 7.30 -16.50 15.98
N THR A 324 6.57 -17.02 15.00
CA THR A 324 6.70 -18.41 14.56
C THR A 324 6.98 -18.42 13.06
N PRO A 325 7.63 -19.44 12.51
CA PRO A 325 7.59 -19.65 11.07
C PRO A 325 6.13 -19.73 10.62
N ILE A 326 5.83 -19.21 9.43
CA ILE A 326 4.46 -19.19 8.90
C ILE A 326 3.81 -20.57 8.99
N ASP A 327 2.59 -20.61 9.55
CA ASP A 327 1.80 -21.82 9.78
C ASP A 327 2.47 -22.92 10.66
N ASP A 328 3.56 -22.62 11.37
CA ASP A 328 4.27 -23.56 12.27
C ASP A 328 4.37 -23.04 13.72
N PRO A 329 3.30 -23.15 14.54
CA PRO A 329 3.31 -22.73 15.93
C PRO A 329 4.10 -23.69 16.86
N SER A 330 4.78 -24.70 16.32
CA SER A 330 5.61 -25.62 17.12
C SER A 330 6.97 -25.04 17.49
N GLN A 331 7.35 -23.93 16.85
CA GLN A 331 8.59 -23.20 17.09
C GLN A 331 8.27 -21.73 17.29
N SER A 332 8.78 -21.14 18.36
CA SER A 332 8.54 -19.74 18.70
C SER A 332 9.81 -19.05 19.14
N TYR A 333 9.86 -17.74 18.87
CA TYR A 333 11.07 -16.93 18.99
C TYR A 333 10.72 -15.50 19.39
N ALA A 334 11.65 -14.80 20.04
CA ALA A 334 11.57 -13.35 20.24
C ALA A 334 12.18 -12.61 19.05
N LEU A 335 11.67 -11.43 18.68
CA LEU A 335 12.14 -10.72 17.47
C LEU A 335 13.61 -10.34 17.55
N ALA A 336 14.04 -9.86 18.74
CA ALA A 336 15.36 -9.29 18.95
C ALA A 336 16.52 -10.25 18.61
N ASP A 337 16.23 -11.56 18.66
CA ASP A 337 17.19 -12.61 18.40
C ASP A 337 16.91 -13.35 17.08
N PHE A 338 15.79 -13.08 16.39
CA PHE A 338 15.34 -13.89 15.25
C PHE A 338 16.37 -14.02 14.12
N ALA A 339 17.11 -12.94 13.86
CA ALA A 339 18.12 -12.85 12.81
C ALA A 339 19.40 -13.66 13.08
N ASN A 340 19.64 -14.15 14.31
CA ASN A 340 20.87 -14.86 14.67
C ASN A 340 20.60 -16.20 15.38
N VAL A 341 20.78 -17.30 14.64
CA VAL A 341 20.58 -18.67 15.15
C VAL A 341 21.48 -19.06 16.32
N ASP A 342 22.61 -18.36 16.54
CA ASP A 342 23.52 -18.61 17.66
C ASP A 342 23.06 -17.93 18.96
N THR A 343 22.24 -16.87 18.87
CA THR A 343 21.67 -16.17 20.04
C THR A 343 20.18 -16.44 20.25
N ASN A 344 19.53 -17.13 19.32
CA ASN A 344 18.09 -17.39 19.33
C ASN A 344 17.72 -18.81 19.74
N PRO A 345 17.46 -19.10 21.02
CA PRO A 345 16.91 -20.38 21.39
C PRO A 345 15.47 -20.48 20.89
N ASN A 346 15.19 -21.44 20.02
CA ASN A 346 13.82 -21.90 19.78
C ASN A 346 13.16 -22.16 21.14
N LEU A 347 12.15 -21.35 21.49
CA LEU A 347 11.45 -21.40 22.77
C LEU A 347 10.49 -22.61 22.85
N GLY A 348 10.41 -23.39 21.77
CA GLY A 348 9.51 -24.51 21.58
C GLY A 348 8.15 -24.05 21.09
N ALA A 349 7.13 -24.88 21.33
CA ALA A 349 5.77 -24.60 20.93
C ALA A 349 5.28 -23.29 21.56
N LEU A 350 4.50 -22.52 20.80
CA LEU A 350 3.94 -21.26 21.23
C LEU A 350 3.26 -21.41 22.61
N PRO A 351 3.65 -20.59 23.62
CA PRO A 351 3.08 -20.70 24.96
C PRO A 351 1.57 -20.44 25.00
N LEU A 352 0.88 -21.10 25.93
CA LEU A 352 -0.54 -20.86 26.19
C LEU A 352 -0.80 -19.38 26.52
N GLY A 353 -1.83 -18.80 25.89
CA GLY A 353 -2.25 -17.41 26.10
C GLY A 353 -1.77 -16.43 25.03
N TYR A 354 -0.87 -16.85 24.14
CA TYR A 354 -0.54 -16.11 22.92
C TYR A 354 -1.59 -16.39 21.84
N GLN A 355 -1.97 -15.36 21.09
CA GLN A 355 -2.90 -15.43 19.97
C GLN A 355 -2.27 -14.75 18.77
N MET A 356 -2.53 -15.28 17.57
CA MET A 356 -2.07 -14.66 16.33
C MET A 356 -2.59 -13.23 16.30
N LEU A 357 -1.71 -12.26 16.01
CA LEU A 357 -2.07 -10.86 15.91
C LEU A 357 -3.15 -10.75 14.84
N PRO A 358 -4.39 -10.37 15.21
CA PRO A 358 -5.48 -10.40 14.25
C PRO A 358 -5.30 -9.29 13.22
N THR A 359 -5.78 -9.52 12.00
CA THR A 359 -6.08 -8.44 11.07
C THR A 359 -7.19 -7.57 11.67
N TYR A 360 -6.91 -6.28 11.78
CA TYR A 360 -7.87 -5.31 12.30
C TYR A 360 -8.58 -4.61 11.15
N ILE A 361 -9.89 -4.41 11.31
CA ILE A 361 -10.69 -3.53 10.47
C ILE A 361 -11.18 -2.39 11.36
N TYR A 362 -10.77 -1.18 11.02
CA TYR A 362 -11.15 0.05 11.69
C TYR A 362 -12.20 0.80 10.86
N SER A 363 -12.96 1.65 11.53
CA SER A 363 -13.95 2.52 10.89
C SER A 363 -13.85 3.91 11.49
N PHE A 364 -13.61 4.91 10.65
CA PHE A 364 -13.50 6.31 11.03
C PHE A 364 -14.58 7.14 10.32
N PRO A 365 -15.25 8.09 11.00
CA PRO A 365 -16.22 8.94 10.36
C PRO A 365 -15.53 10.03 9.50
N VAL A 366 -15.72 10.00 8.19
CA VAL A 366 -15.14 10.98 7.25
C VAL A 366 -16.21 11.86 6.60
N ASP A 367 -15.91 13.16 6.47
CA ASP A 367 -16.71 14.09 5.67
C ASP A 367 -16.23 14.02 4.21
N LEU A 368 -16.87 13.16 3.42
CA LEU A 368 -16.65 13.18 1.98
C LEU A 368 -17.21 14.49 1.43
N ARG A 369 -16.33 15.35 0.92
CA ARG A 369 -16.75 16.53 0.15
C ARG A 369 -17.61 16.03 -1.01
N ALA A 370 -18.93 16.25 -0.93
CA ALA A 370 -19.97 15.88 -1.90
C ALA A 370 -19.56 14.80 -2.93
N VAL A 371 -19.29 13.58 -2.48
CA VAL A 371 -19.14 12.44 -3.40
C VAL A 371 -20.51 12.17 -4.01
N PRO A 372 -20.66 12.14 -5.34
CA PRO A 372 -21.90 11.66 -5.94
C PRO A 372 -22.15 10.25 -5.44
N GLU A 373 -23.27 10.01 -4.76
CA GLU A 373 -23.64 8.64 -4.36
C GLU A 373 -23.53 7.72 -5.58
N PRO A 374 -22.86 6.55 -5.48
CA PRO A 374 -22.87 5.59 -6.55
C PRO A 374 -24.33 5.28 -6.88
N ALA A 375 -24.75 5.64 -8.09
CA ALA A 375 -26.14 5.51 -8.49
C ALA A 375 -26.57 4.06 -8.23
N SER A 376 -27.59 3.89 -7.40
CA SER A 376 -28.25 2.61 -7.06
C SER A 376 -28.95 1.95 -8.28
N ALA A 377 -28.55 2.32 -9.50
CA ALA A 377 -29.10 1.85 -10.76
C ALA A 377 -28.84 0.36 -11.05
N GLY A 378 -27.99 -0.33 -10.28
CA GLY A 378 -27.71 -1.76 -10.44
C GLY A 378 -28.84 -2.71 -9.98
N TRP A 379 -29.72 -2.28 -9.07
CA TRP A 379 -30.74 -3.17 -8.48
C TRP A 379 -32.20 -2.85 -8.87
N ALA A 380 -32.47 -1.64 -9.38
CA ALA A 380 -33.81 -1.29 -9.86
C ALA A 380 -34.13 -1.92 -11.24
N GLY A 381 -33.10 -2.20 -12.06
CA GLY A 381 -33.26 -2.81 -13.38
C GLY A 381 -33.73 -4.27 -13.34
N THR A 382 -33.39 -5.01 -12.29
CA THR A 382 -33.76 -6.43 -12.11
C THR A 382 -35.22 -6.61 -11.69
N LEU A 383 -35.79 -5.68 -10.91
CA LEU A 383 -37.20 -5.72 -10.51
C LEU A 383 -38.16 -5.29 -11.64
N ALA A 384 -37.77 -4.32 -12.48
CA ALA A 384 -38.57 -3.91 -13.64
C ALA A 384 -38.59 -5.00 -14.73
N GLY A 385 -37.48 -5.72 -14.93
CA GLY A 385 -37.39 -6.84 -15.87
C GLY A 385 -38.30 -8.02 -15.49
N LEU A 386 -38.42 -8.33 -14.20
CA LEU A 386 -39.27 -9.42 -13.70
C LEU A 386 -40.78 -9.14 -13.84
N VAL A 387 -41.21 -7.87 -13.76
CA VAL A 387 -42.62 -7.49 -13.95
C VAL A 387 -43.01 -7.50 -15.44
N LEU A 388 -42.09 -7.16 -16.35
CA LEU A 388 -42.34 -7.19 -17.80
C LEU A 388 -42.34 -8.61 -18.38
N LEU A 389 -41.55 -9.54 -17.82
CA LEU A 389 -41.54 -10.95 -18.24
C LEU A 389 -42.83 -11.71 -17.83
N ARG A 390 -43.46 -11.35 -16.70
CA ARG A 390 -44.76 -11.93 -16.30
C ARG A 390 -45.95 -11.47 -17.15
N ARG A 391 -45.88 -10.31 -17.82
CA ARG A 391 -46.96 -9.85 -18.72
C ARG A 391 -46.89 -10.47 -20.12
N ARG A 392 -45.72 -10.92 -20.59
CA ARG A 392 -45.59 -11.55 -21.93
C ARG A 392 -45.93 -13.04 -21.98
N GLN A 393 -46.00 -13.75 -20.85
CA GLN A 393 -46.41 -15.17 -20.81
C GLN A 393 -47.93 -15.41 -20.68
N ARG A 394 -48.77 -14.36 -20.67
CA ARG A 394 -50.24 -14.50 -20.68
C ARG A 394 -50.91 -14.18 -22.03
N GLN A 395 -50.12 -13.98 -23.09
CA GLN A 395 -50.63 -13.83 -24.45
C GLN A 395 -49.73 -14.59 -25.43
N ARG A 396 -49.74 -15.93 -25.32
CA ARG A 396 -49.54 -16.86 -26.43
C ARG A 396 -50.34 -18.13 -26.16
#